data_AF-A0A7C4KIE3-F1
#
_entry.id   AF-A0A7C4KIE3-F1
#
_cell.length_a   1.000
_cell.length_b   1.000
_cell.length_c   1.000
_cell.angle_alpha   90.00
_cell.angle_beta   90.00
_cell.angle_gamma   90.00
#
_symmetry.space_group_name_H-M   'P 1'
#
loop_
_entity.id
_entity.type
_entity.pdbx_description
1 polymer ?
#
loop_
_entity_poly.entity_id
_entity_poly.type
_entity_poly.pdbx_seq_one_letter_code
_entity_poly.pdbx_strand_id
1 'polypeptide(L)'
;MDLSGMDLRGVLLNGATLIGANLSGVDLRGATMVDVNLGGANLRGAVLIGADLRRAHMRGCDLRGADLREANLAEADLSEANLTNANLIDANLGAADLTNANLTDADLTGTNAPDYKLLRAKSLSGAIMPDGTRHE
;
A
#
# COMPACT_ATOMS: atom_id res chain seq x y z
N MET A 1 -14.65 11.48 5.08
CA MET A 1 -15.20 10.51 6.06
C MET A 1 -14.10 10.15 7.03
N ASP A 2 -14.37 10.07 8.33
CA ASP A 2 -13.37 9.71 9.33
C ASP A 2 -13.68 8.32 9.91
N LEU A 3 -12.71 7.42 9.77
CA LEU A 3 -12.72 6.03 10.22
C LEU A 3 -11.43 5.71 11.00
N SER A 4 -10.69 6.74 11.43
CA SER A 4 -9.38 6.59 12.05
C SER A 4 -9.45 5.78 13.36
N GLY A 5 -8.47 4.91 13.55
CA GLY A 5 -8.36 4.04 14.72
C GLY A 5 -9.48 2.98 14.88
N MET A 6 -10.38 2.84 13.90
CA MET A 6 -11.43 1.83 13.96
C MET A 6 -10.86 0.42 13.73
N ASP A 7 -11.49 -0.57 14.35
CA ASP A 7 -11.30 -1.98 14.01
C ASP A 7 -12.26 -2.36 12.88
N LEU A 8 -11.71 -2.57 11.69
CA LEU A 8 -12.39 -2.97 10.48
C LEU A 8 -11.80 -4.28 9.94
N ARG A 9 -11.37 -5.18 10.82
CA ARG A 9 -10.82 -6.48 10.41
C ARG A 9 -11.84 -7.30 9.64
N GLY A 10 -11.42 -7.89 8.52
CA GLY A 10 -12.24 -8.81 7.71
C GLY A 10 -13.47 -8.17 7.05
N VAL A 11 -13.61 -6.84 7.04
CA VAL A 11 -14.74 -6.18 6.41
C VAL A 11 -14.75 -6.39 4.89
N LEU A 12 -15.94 -6.27 4.30
CA LEU A 12 -16.14 -6.31 2.86
C LEU A 12 -16.43 -4.89 2.35
N LEU A 13 -15.47 -4.30 1.65
CA LEU A 13 -15.52 -2.93 1.10
C LEU A 13 -15.28 -2.91 -0.42
N ASN A 14 -15.56 -4.02 -1.10
CA ASN A 14 -15.36 -4.14 -2.54
C ASN A 14 -16.12 -3.03 -3.29
N GLY A 15 -15.41 -2.32 -4.17
CA GLY A 15 -15.98 -1.21 -4.95
C GLY A 15 -16.42 0.00 -4.12
N ALA A 16 -16.15 0.04 -2.81
CA ALA A 16 -16.53 1.17 -1.98
C ALA A 16 -15.74 2.43 -2.34
N THR A 17 -16.37 3.60 -2.18
CA THR A 17 -15.72 4.90 -2.39
C THR A 17 -15.35 5.51 -1.05
N LEU A 18 -14.05 5.59 -0.80
CA LEU A 18 -13.40 6.15 0.39
C LEU A 18 -12.38 7.24 0.01
N ILE A 19 -12.61 7.93 -1.10
CA ILE A 19 -11.77 9.04 -1.59
C ILE A 19 -11.56 10.07 -0.46
N GLY A 20 -10.30 10.40 -0.20
CA GLY A 20 -9.92 11.36 0.83
C GLY A 20 -10.36 10.99 2.26
N ALA A 21 -10.76 9.75 2.51
CA ALA A 21 -11.14 9.32 3.85
C ALA A 21 -9.93 9.32 4.80
N ASN A 22 -10.19 9.57 6.07
CA ASN A 22 -9.21 9.40 7.13
C ASN A 22 -9.31 7.97 7.68
N LEU A 23 -8.31 7.16 7.38
CA LEU A 23 -8.14 5.76 7.77
C LEU A 23 -6.84 5.59 8.58
N SER A 24 -6.30 6.66 9.16
CA SER A 24 -5.05 6.58 9.90
C SER A 24 -5.19 5.64 11.10
N GLY A 25 -4.23 4.72 11.25
CA GLY A 25 -4.19 3.75 12.35
C GLY A 25 -5.34 2.74 12.35
N VAL A 26 -6.14 2.66 11.27
CA VAL A 26 -7.23 1.70 11.17
C VAL A 26 -6.69 0.27 11.08
N ASP A 27 -7.42 -0.69 11.64
CA ASP A 27 -7.10 -2.11 11.55
C ASP A 27 -7.96 -2.75 10.46
N LEU A 28 -7.38 -3.04 9.31
CA LEU A 28 -8.00 -3.63 8.12
C LEU A 28 -7.42 -5.04 7.84
N ARG A 29 -6.90 -5.74 8.85
CA ARG A 29 -6.33 -7.09 8.61
C ARG A 29 -7.37 -8.02 7.98
N GLY A 30 -6.96 -8.68 6.90
CA GLY A 30 -7.81 -9.60 6.14
C GLY A 30 -9.05 -8.97 5.51
N ALA A 31 -9.16 -7.63 5.45
CA ALA A 31 -10.28 -6.97 4.78
C ALA A 31 -10.27 -7.27 3.28
N THR A 32 -11.45 -7.40 2.67
CA THR A 32 -11.59 -7.54 1.22
C THR A 32 -12.04 -6.20 0.64
N MET A 33 -11.16 -5.57 -0.15
CA MET A 33 -11.30 -4.22 -0.68
C MET A 33 -10.95 -4.17 -2.17
N VAL A 34 -11.36 -5.20 -2.92
CA VAL A 34 -11.15 -5.28 -4.37
C VAL A 34 -11.90 -4.14 -5.06
N ASP A 35 -11.25 -3.47 -6.02
CA ASP A 35 -11.80 -2.29 -6.72
C ASP A 35 -12.17 -1.10 -5.81
N VAL A 36 -11.72 -1.07 -4.55
CA VAL A 36 -12.01 0.07 -3.65
C VAL A 36 -11.38 1.34 -4.20
N ASN A 37 -12.07 2.47 -4.08
CA ASN A 37 -11.52 3.77 -4.42
C ASN A 37 -11.07 4.52 -3.16
N LEU A 38 -9.76 4.57 -2.96
CA LEU A 38 -9.07 5.22 -1.85
C LEU A 38 -8.35 6.51 -2.28
N GLY A 39 -8.54 7.03 -3.50
CA GLY A 39 -7.77 8.16 -4.03
C GLY A 39 -7.57 9.30 -3.02
N GLY A 40 -6.30 9.63 -2.73
CA GLY A 40 -5.93 10.67 -1.77
C GLY A 40 -6.28 10.40 -0.29
N ALA A 41 -6.70 9.19 0.08
CA ALA A 41 -7.01 8.83 1.47
C ALA A 41 -5.76 8.83 2.36
N ASN A 42 -5.97 9.06 3.66
CA ASN A 42 -4.94 9.00 4.69
C ASN A 42 -4.97 7.62 5.36
N LEU A 43 -4.00 6.76 5.06
CA LEU A 43 -3.79 5.42 5.64
C LEU A 43 -2.51 5.36 6.50
N ARG A 44 -2.03 6.48 7.03
CA ARG A 44 -0.83 6.50 7.88
C ARG A 44 -0.96 5.53 9.04
N GLY A 45 0.04 4.65 9.18
CA GLY A 45 0.06 3.62 10.23
C GLY A 45 -1.10 2.63 10.21
N ALA A 46 -1.87 2.56 9.11
CA ALA A 46 -2.94 1.57 8.97
C ALA A 46 -2.35 0.15 8.94
N VAL A 47 -3.09 -0.83 9.48
CA VAL A 47 -2.70 -2.23 9.49
C VAL A 47 -3.54 -2.98 8.46
N LEU A 48 -2.92 -3.36 7.35
CA LEU A 48 -3.54 -3.98 6.17
C LEU A 48 -2.99 -5.39 5.93
N ILE A 49 -2.48 -6.04 6.97
CA ILE A 49 -1.86 -7.38 6.86
C ILE A 49 -2.84 -8.36 6.23
N GLY A 50 -2.43 -9.01 5.14
CA GLY A 50 -3.25 -9.97 4.41
C GLY A 50 -4.53 -9.41 3.78
N ALA A 51 -4.68 -8.08 3.69
CA ALA A 51 -5.83 -7.47 3.04
C ALA A 51 -5.81 -7.71 1.51
N ASP A 52 -6.99 -7.91 0.93
CA ASP A 52 -7.16 -8.04 -0.53
C ASP A 52 -7.49 -6.68 -1.14
N LEU A 53 -6.50 -6.05 -1.75
CA LEU A 53 -6.53 -4.72 -2.38
C LEU A 53 -6.40 -4.81 -3.90
N ARG A 54 -6.71 -5.97 -4.51
CA ARG A 54 -6.58 -6.13 -5.96
C ARG A 54 -7.36 -5.05 -6.71
N ARG A 55 -6.72 -4.44 -7.71
CA ARG A 55 -7.29 -3.36 -8.53
C ARG A 55 -7.78 -2.14 -7.73
N ALA A 56 -7.31 -1.96 -6.49
CA ALA A 56 -7.66 -0.79 -5.70
C ALA A 56 -7.11 0.50 -6.34
N HIS A 57 -7.90 1.58 -6.31
CA HIS A 57 -7.51 2.90 -6.76
C HIS A 57 -6.93 3.68 -5.59
N MET A 58 -5.60 3.73 -5.46
CA MET A 58 -4.88 4.31 -4.32
C MET A 58 -3.95 5.47 -4.72
N ARG A 59 -4.23 6.11 -5.86
CA ARG A 59 -3.43 7.23 -6.35
C ARG A 59 -3.32 8.34 -5.30
N GLY A 60 -2.10 8.77 -5.01
CA GLY A 60 -1.82 9.87 -4.09
C GLY A 60 -2.18 9.59 -2.63
N CYS A 61 -2.46 8.34 -2.24
CA CYS A 61 -2.71 7.97 -0.85
C CYS A 61 -1.48 8.22 0.03
N ASP A 62 -1.74 8.47 1.31
CA ASP A 62 -0.69 8.52 2.33
C ASP A 62 -0.65 7.23 3.14
N LEU A 63 0.33 6.37 2.86
CA LEU A 63 0.54 5.06 3.49
C LEU A 63 1.79 5.06 4.39
N ARG A 64 2.23 6.23 4.88
CA ARG A 64 3.46 6.29 5.68
C ARG A 64 3.34 5.42 6.92
N GLY A 65 4.34 4.55 7.12
CA GLY A 65 4.37 3.61 8.24
C GLY A 65 3.25 2.57 8.24
N ALA A 66 2.51 2.40 7.15
CA ALA A 66 1.47 1.37 7.05
C ALA A 66 2.09 -0.03 7.03
N ASP A 67 1.37 -1.00 7.60
CA ASP A 67 1.75 -2.41 7.59
C ASP A 67 0.93 -3.16 6.55
N LEU A 68 1.53 -3.41 5.40
CA LEU A 68 0.97 -4.05 4.21
C LEU A 68 1.51 -5.48 4.02
N ARG A 69 2.07 -6.10 5.07
CA ARG A 69 2.61 -7.46 4.97
C ARG A 69 1.59 -8.44 4.41
N GLU A 70 2.02 -9.27 3.47
CA GLU A 70 1.18 -10.28 2.82
C GLU A 70 -0.08 -9.71 2.12
N ALA A 71 -0.20 -8.38 1.97
CA ALA A 71 -1.35 -7.77 1.32
C ALA A 71 -1.32 -8.07 -0.19
N ASN A 72 -2.51 -8.26 -0.77
CA ASN A 72 -2.64 -8.47 -2.21
C ASN A 72 -2.94 -7.15 -2.92
N LEU A 73 -1.92 -6.51 -3.46
CA LEU A 73 -1.99 -5.24 -4.19
C LEU A 73 -1.93 -5.46 -5.71
N ALA A 74 -2.23 -6.66 -6.21
CA ALA A 74 -2.10 -6.92 -7.64
C ALA A 74 -3.01 -5.99 -8.46
N GLU A 75 -2.44 -5.39 -9.52
CA GLU A 75 -3.10 -4.41 -10.39
C GLU A 75 -3.58 -3.13 -9.68
N ALA A 76 -3.17 -2.87 -8.43
CA ALA A 76 -3.53 -1.64 -7.73
C ALA A 76 -2.81 -0.41 -8.34
N ASP A 77 -3.49 0.72 -8.36
CA ASP A 77 -2.91 2.02 -8.71
C ASP A 77 -2.37 2.68 -7.45
N LEU A 78 -1.06 2.57 -7.22
CA LEU A 78 -0.32 3.25 -6.15
C LEU A 78 0.46 4.47 -6.70
N SER A 79 0.11 4.97 -7.89
CA SER A 79 0.82 6.10 -8.47
C SER A 79 0.77 7.31 -7.54
N GLU A 80 1.88 8.02 -7.42
CA GLU A 80 2.02 9.20 -6.53
C GLU A 80 1.78 8.93 -5.02
N ALA A 81 1.59 7.67 -4.60
CA ALA A 81 1.37 7.33 -3.20
C ALA A 81 2.63 7.55 -2.35
N ASN A 82 2.44 7.88 -1.08
CA ASN A 82 3.52 8.01 -0.11
C ASN A 82 3.61 6.76 0.78
N LEU A 83 4.59 5.91 0.52
CA LEU A 83 4.86 4.65 1.21
C LEU A 83 6.11 4.75 2.10
N THR A 84 6.53 5.96 2.50
CA THR A 84 7.73 6.10 3.35
C THR A 84 7.59 5.30 4.65
N ASN A 85 8.61 4.51 5.00
CA ASN A 85 8.62 3.59 6.15
C ASN A 85 7.50 2.51 6.13
N ALA A 86 6.84 2.27 5.00
CA ALA A 86 5.82 1.21 4.92
C ALA A 86 6.47 -0.17 4.92
N ASN A 87 5.80 -1.14 5.56
CA ASN A 87 6.22 -2.54 5.54
C ASN A 87 5.40 -3.30 4.49
N LEU A 88 6.03 -3.73 3.40
CA LEU A 88 5.41 -4.50 2.32
C LEU A 88 5.98 -5.92 2.23
N ILE A 89 6.57 -6.46 3.31
CA ILE A 89 7.15 -7.81 3.26
C ILE A 89 6.12 -8.81 2.73
N ASP A 90 6.52 -9.58 1.71
CA ASP A 90 5.70 -10.60 1.03
C ASP A 90 4.39 -10.08 0.40
N ALA A 91 4.24 -8.76 0.22
CA ALA A 91 3.08 -8.20 -0.48
C ALA A 91 3.12 -8.53 -1.99
N ASN A 92 1.96 -8.82 -2.56
CA ASN A 92 1.82 -9.05 -4.00
C ASN A 92 1.64 -7.71 -4.74
N LEU A 93 2.67 -7.26 -5.44
CA LEU A 93 2.70 -6.04 -6.27
C LEU A 93 2.65 -6.35 -7.79
N GLY A 94 2.17 -7.55 -8.14
CA GLY A 94 2.03 -8.01 -9.52
C GLY A 94 1.18 -7.02 -10.32
N ALA A 95 1.71 -6.50 -11.43
CA ALA A 95 1.04 -5.47 -12.24
C ALA A 95 0.62 -4.15 -11.52
N ALA A 96 0.91 -3.94 -10.24
CA ALA A 96 0.65 -2.67 -9.55
C ALA A 96 1.41 -1.50 -10.21
N ASP A 97 0.83 -0.31 -10.23
CA ASP A 97 1.49 0.91 -10.70
C ASP A 97 2.11 1.67 -9.52
N LEU A 98 3.44 1.78 -9.52
CA LEU A 98 4.23 2.51 -8.51
C LEU A 98 4.84 3.81 -9.07
N THR A 99 4.37 4.27 -10.23
CA THR A 99 4.91 5.46 -10.90
C THR A 99 4.82 6.67 -9.97
N ASN A 100 5.95 7.35 -9.75
CA ASN A 100 6.08 8.49 -8.83
C ASN A 100 5.74 8.20 -7.36
N ALA A 101 5.60 6.95 -6.93
CA ALA A 101 5.39 6.62 -5.52
C ALA A 101 6.67 6.90 -4.71
N ASN A 102 6.54 7.31 -3.46
CA ASN A 102 7.68 7.48 -2.55
C ASN A 102 7.86 6.23 -1.68
N LEU A 103 8.89 5.44 -1.95
CA LEU A 103 9.23 4.20 -1.24
C LEU A 103 10.43 4.38 -0.29
N THR A 104 10.80 5.61 0.06
CA THR A 104 11.92 5.87 1.00
C THR A 104 11.77 5.04 2.28
N ASP A 105 12.83 4.30 2.63
CA ASP A 105 12.88 3.41 3.80
C ASP A 105 11.72 2.38 3.89
N ALA A 106 11.04 2.08 2.78
CA ALA A 106 10.06 1.00 2.75
C ALA A 106 10.74 -0.37 2.71
N ASP A 107 10.11 -1.40 3.29
CA ASP A 107 10.59 -2.77 3.21
C ASP A 107 9.79 -3.54 2.15
N LEU A 108 10.43 -3.89 1.04
CA LEU A 108 9.85 -4.61 -0.09
C LEU A 108 10.29 -6.08 -0.14
N THR A 109 10.94 -6.60 0.91
CA THR A 109 11.49 -7.96 0.93
C THR A 109 10.42 -8.98 0.54
N GLY A 110 10.74 -9.87 -0.39
CA GLY A 110 9.83 -10.94 -0.83
C GLY A 110 8.66 -10.48 -1.71
N THR A 111 8.51 -9.19 -1.99
CA THR A 111 7.52 -8.73 -2.98
C THR A 111 7.86 -9.26 -4.38
N ASN A 112 6.85 -9.40 -5.23
CA ASN A 112 7.04 -9.83 -6.62
C ASN A 112 7.17 -8.66 -7.62
N ALA A 113 7.48 -7.45 -7.14
CA ALA A 113 7.72 -6.30 -8.00
C ALA A 113 9.09 -6.44 -8.68
N PRO A 114 9.17 -6.45 -10.03
CA PRO A 114 10.46 -6.49 -10.69
C PRO A 114 11.17 -5.14 -10.62
N ASP A 115 12.50 -5.13 -10.58
CA ASP A 115 13.33 -3.92 -10.40
C ASP A 115 12.98 -2.78 -11.35
N TYR A 116 12.77 -3.08 -12.64
CA TYR A 116 12.44 -2.06 -13.65
C TYR A 116 11.15 -1.28 -13.33
N LYS A 117 10.24 -1.88 -12.54
CA LYS A 117 9.03 -1.21 -12.06
C LYS A 117 9.37 -0.31 -10.89
N LEU A 118 10.19 -0.77 -9.95
CA LEU A 118 10.63 0.02 -8.79
C LEU A 118 11.40 1.27 -9.22
N LEU A 119 12.15 1.20 -10.32
CA LEU A 119 12.83 2.37 -10.92
C LEU A 119 11.89 3.49 -11.39
N ARG A 120 10.57 3.24 -11.48
CA ARG A 120 9.57 4.29 -11.77
C ARG A 120 9.08 5.02 -10.52
N ALA A 121 9.45 4.55 -9.33
CA ALA A 121 9.16 5.23 -8.09
C ALA A 121 9.91 6.57 -8.05
N LYS A 122 9.31 7.55 -7.36
CA LYS A 122 9.91 8.86 -7.13
C LYS A 122 11.18 8.76 -6.29
N SER A 123 11.22 7.82 -5.35
CA SER A 123 12.36 7.59 -4.45
C SER A 123 12.34 6.17 -3.95
N LEU A 124 13.52 5.54 -3.93
CA LEU A 124 13.81 4.27 -3.27
C LEU A 124 14.87 4.43 -2.18
N SER A 125 15.29 5.65 -1.86
CA SER A 125 16.41 5.87 -0.93
C SER A 125 16.17 5.15 0.39
N GLY A 126 17.09 4.25 0.74
CA GLY A 126 17.04 3.48 1.96
C GLY A 126 16.03 2.33 2.02
N ALA A 127 15.26 2.12 0.95
CA ALA A 127 14.33 0.99 0.85
C ALA A 127 15.09 -0.34 0.91
N ILE A 128 14.46 -1.37 1.48
CA ILE A 128 14.92 -2.75 1.36
C ILE A 128 14.22 -3.33 0.14
N MET A 129 14.99 -3.83 -0.82
CA MET A 129 14.55 -4.32 -2.12
C MET A 129 13.95 -5.74 -2.00
N PRO A 130 13.25 -6.24 -3.04
CA PRO A 130 12.65 -7.58 -3.03
C PRO A 130 13.61 -8.72 -2.67
N ASP A 131 14.89 -8.60 -3.01
CA ASP A 131 15.94 -9.56 -2.72
C ASP A 131 16.59 -9.40 -1.32
N GLY A 132 16.11 -8.43 -0.53
CA GLY A 132 16.61 -8.10 0.80
C GLY A 132 17.81 -7.15 0.82
N THR A 133 18.29 -6.68 -0.34
CA THR A 133 19.37 -5.68 -0.39
C THR A 133 18.84 -4.28 -0.06
N ARG A 134 19.68 -3.40 0.49
CA ARG A 134 19.29 -2.00 0.72
C ARG A 134 19.62 -1.16 -0.50
N HIS A 135 18.64 -0.39 -0.98
CA HIS A 135 18.85 0.60 -2.03
C HIS A 135 19.54 1.85 -1.46
N GLU A 136 20.61 2.27 -2.13
CA GLU A 136 21.39 3.46 -1.77
C GLU A 136 20.63 4.77 -2.01
#